data_AF-A0A962U1M8-F1
#
_entry.id   AF-A0A962U1M8-F1
#
_cell.length_a   1.000
_cell.length_b   1.000
_cell.length_c   1.000
_cell.angle_alpha   90.00
_cell.angle_beta   90.00
_cell.angle_gamma   90.00
#
_symmetry.space_group_name_H-M   'P 1'
#
loop_
_entity.id
_entity.type
_entity.pdbx_description
1 polymer ?
#
loop_
_entity_poly.entity_id
_entity_poly.type
_entity_poly.pdbx_seq_one_letter_code
_entity_poly.pdbx_strand_id
1 'polypeptide(L)'
;MIRQMPVQEENIVAFRLSGRLTHADYQEFLPRVEQLIEESGRISVLLELVDFHGWDLAAAWDDFRLGMKHAQDFERIAIVGHGTLQRWMALMAKPFTSAQVSFFEEEQIGDAWDWLREPRREARLDAATPTPYRHILVGVDFSAHSVRAVRRALDLAKRHGGRVSLVHAVDAYVYYDQTVDPVAPVDLNLEQELVDAAEDRMSAMLAEFAADGLSGSVLLGSPKRVILSQAEGLHADLIVLGTHGRQGVARLLGSTASGVSHSARCDVLMVRIDGAR
;
A
#
# COMPACT_ATOMS: atom_id res chain seq x y z
N MET A 1 -2.74 13.29 -31.23
CA MET A 1 -3.54 14.48 -30.90
C MET A 1 -4.15 14.31 -29.53
N ILE A 2 -4.03 15.33 -28.68
CA ILE A 2 -4.63 15.37 -27.33
C ILE A 2 -5.79 16.39 -27.35
N ARG A 3 -6.95 16.02 -26.81
CA ARG A 3 -8.10 16.93 -26.67
C ARG A 3 -8.65 16.85 -25.26
N GLN A 4 -8.79 18.00 -24.61
CA GLN A 4 -9.48 18.07 -23.32
C GLN A 4 -10.98 17.86 -23.54
N MET A 5 -11.57 16.99 -22.72
CA MET A 5 -13.00 16.76 -22.65
C MET A 5 -13.61 17.71 -21.62
N PRO A 6 -14.85 18.19 -21.83
CA PRO A 6 -15.54 18.99 -20.81
C PRO A 6 -15.89 18.12 -19.61
N VAL A 7 -15.54 18.60 -18.41
CA VAL A 7 -15.80 17.95 -17.11
C VAL A 7 -16.43 18.99 -16.19
N GLN A 8 -17.40 18.59 -15.36
CA GLN A 8 -18.10 19.52 -14.45
C GLN A 8 -17.46 19.53 -13.05
N GLU A 9 -16.75 18.46 -12.72
CA GLU A 9 -16.09 18.23 -11.44
C GLU A 9 -14.77 19.02 -11.35
N GLU A 10 -14.63 19.85 -10.31
CA GLU A 10 -13.49 20.77 -10.15
C GLU A 10 -12.13 20.05 -10.08
N ASN A 11 -12.09 18.84 -9.53
CA ASN A 11 -10.86 18.06 -9.33
C ASN A 11 -10.66 16.93 -10.36
N ILE A 12 -11.48 16.82 -11.40
CA ILE A 12 -11.34 15.81 -12.45
C ILE A 12 -11.06 16.48 -13.77
N VAL A 13 -10.04 15.98 -14.47
CA VAL A 13 -9.71 16.42 -15.83
C VAL A 13 -9.72 15.21 -16.75
N ALA A 14 -10.29 15.37 -17.93
CA ALA A 14 -10.41 14.27 -18.89
C ALA A 14 -9.83 14.65 -20.24
N PHE A 15 -9.12 13.71 -20.85
CA PHE A 15 -8.47 13.89 -22.13
C PHE A 15 -8.73 12.70 -23.03
N ARG A 16 -9.03 13.00 -24.30
CA ARG A 16 -9.04 12.03 -25.39
C ARG A 16 -7.74 12.11 -26.17
N LEU A 17 -7.06 10.99 -26.34
CA LEU A 17 -5.80 10.87 -27.03
C LEU A 17 -5.98 9.94 -28.23
N SER A 18 -5.55 10.39 -29.41
CA SER A 18 -5.67 9.61 -30.64
C SER A 18 -4.44 9.71 -31.53
N GLY A 19 -4.26 8.68 -32.38
CA GLY A 19 -3.13 8.58 -33.30
C GLY A 19 -1.80 8.39 -32.58
N ARG A 20 -0.73 8.99 -33.14
CA ARG A 20 0.62 8.95 -32.56
C ARG A 20 0.93 10.28 -31.88
N LEU A 21 1.32 10.25 -30.60
CA LEU A 21 1.69 11.46 -29.86
C LEU A 21 3.13 11.87 -30.13
N THR A 22 3.33 13.17 -30.32
CA THR A 22 4.61 13.81 -30.60
C THR A 22 5.03 14.69 -29.42
N HIS A 23 6.27 15.19 -29.46
CA HIS A 23 6.75 16.15 -28.45
C HIS A 23 5.93 17.45 -28.44
N ALA A 24 5.46 17.90 -29.60
CA ALA A 24 4.65 19.11 -29.72
C ALA A 24 3.30 18.98 -29.00
N ASP A 25 2.66 17.80 -29.09
CA ASP A 25 1.40 17.53 -28.36
C ASP A 25 1.58 17.68 -26.83
N TYR A 26 2.74 17.29 -26.30
CA TYR A 26 3.04 17.39 -24.87
C TYR A 26 3.34 18.82 -24.42
N GLN A 27 4.09 19.60 -25.21
CA GLN A 27 4.41 21.00 -24.86
C GLN A 27 3.16 21.87 -24.76
N GLU A 28 2.11 21.55 -25.52
CA GLU A 28 0.81 22.22 -25.42
C GLU A 28 -0.01 21.70 -24.22
N PHE A 29 0.08 20.41 -23.93
CA PHE A 29 -0.71 19.73 -22.90
C PHE A 29 -0.26 20.02 -21.47
N LEU A 30 1.05 20.01 -21.21
CA LEU A 30 1.60 20.06 -19.86
C LEU A 30 1.27 21.35 -19.09
N PRO A 31 1.41 22.56 -19.68
CA PRO A 31 1.08 23.79 -18.97
C PRO A 31 -0.38 23.83 -18.50
N ARG A 32 -1.29 23.19 -19.26
CA ARG A 32 -2.71 23.13 -18.88
C ARG A 32 -2.94 22.22 -17.67
N VAL A 33 -2.25 21.09 -17.61
CA VAL A 33 -2.31 20.18 -16.44
C VAL A 33 -1.71 20.85 -15.21
N GLU A 34 -0.57 21.54 -15.36
CA GLU A 34 0.06 22.30 -14.27
C GLU A 34 -0.86 23.40 -13.72
N GLN A 35 -1.50 24.17 -14.60
CA GLN A 35 -2.48 25.18 -14.18
C GLN A 35 -3.63 24.58 -13.37
N LEU A 36 -4.17 23.42 -13.81
CA LEU A 36 -5.29 22.77 -13.12
C LEU A 36 -4.88 22.22 -11.75
N ILE A 37 -3.64 21.75 -11.61
CA ILE A 37 -3.04 21.37 -10.33
C ILE A 37 -2.89 22.59 -9.42
N GLU A 38 -2.44 23.73 -9.95
CA GLU A 38 -2.33 24.97 -9.16
C GLU A 38 -3.70 25.48 -8.68
N GLU A 39 -4.73 25.37 -9.51
CA GLU A 39 -6.10 25.84 -9.21
C GLU A 39 -6.83 24.92 -8.23
N SER A 40 -6.70 23.59 -8.40
CA SER A 40 -7.52 22.59 -7.70
C SER A 40 -6.74 21.78 -6.66
N GLY A 41 -5.43 21.95 -6.58
CA GLY A 41 -4.54 21.12 -5.80
C GLY A 41 -4.37 19.74 -6.43
N ARG A 42 -4.89 18.69 -5.77
CA ARG A 42 -4.80 17.33 -6.31
C ARG A 42 -5.90 17.08 -7.33
N ILE A 43 -5.53 16.47 -8.44
CA ILE A 43 -6.46 16.15 -9.53
C ILE A 43 -6.51 14.66 -9.83
N SER A 44 -7.67 14.21 -10.28
CA SER A 44 -7.90 12.91 -10.90
C SER A 44 -7.97 13.07 -12.42
N VAL A 45 -7.41 12.13 -13.17
CA VAL A 45 -7.26 12.24 -14.63
C VAL A 45 -7.93 11.07 -15.33
N LEU A 46 -8.78 11.34 -16.31
CA LEU A 46 -9.24 10.35 -17.30
C LEU A 46 -8.44 10.49 -18.59
N LEU A 47 -7.90 9.38 -19.09
CA LEU A 47 -7.25 9.28 -20.39
C LEU A 47 -8.01 8.29 -21.27
N GLU A 48 -8.80 8.79 -22.21
CA GLU A 48 -9.53 7.99 -23.21
C GLU A 48 -8.67 7.84 -24.47
N LEU A 49 -8.26 6.63 -24.80
CA LEU A 49 -7.41 6.31 -25.94
C LEU A 49 -8.24 5.77 -27.10
N VAL A 50 -8.31 6.52 -28.21
CA VAL A 50 -9.10 6.17 -29.39
C VAL A 50 -8.16 6.08 -30.59
N ASP A 51 -8.10 4.92 -31.26
CA ASP A 51 -7.17 4.66 -32.38
C ASP A 51 -5.72 5.07 -32.05
N PHE A 52 -5.26 4.71 -30.86
CA PHE A 52 -3.97 5.12 -30.33
C PHE A 52 -2.83 4.22 -30.84
N HIS A 53 -1.81 4.81 -31.46
CA HIS A 53 -0.70 4.09 -32.10
C HIS A 53 0.65 4.29 -31.40
N GLY A 54 0.63 4.75 -30.15
CA GLY A 54 1.84 4.97 -29.34
C GLY A 54 2.40 6.38 -29.48
N TRP A 55 3.64 6.56 -29.03
CA TRP A 55 4.32 7.85 -28.96
C TRP A 55 5.74 7.76 -29.52
N ASP A 56 6.30 8.88 -29.95
CA ASP A 56 7.67 8.97 -30.45
C ASP A 56 8.60 9.67 -29.44
N LEU A 57 8.76 9.06 -28.26
CA LEU A 57 9.03 9.82 -27.03
C LEU A 57 10.00 9.10 -26.06
N ALA A 58 11.03 8.41 -26.55
CA ALA A 58 12.01 7.80 -25.64
C ALA A 58 12.86 8.85 -24.91
N ALA A 59 13.37 9.87 -25.61
CA ALA A 59 14.31 10.85 -25.04
C ALA A 59 13.62 12.00 -24.30
N ALA A 60 12.57 12.59 -24.89
CA ALA A 60 11.86 13.72 -24.29
C ALA A 60 11.04 13.35 -23.05
N TRP A 61 10.77 12.06 -22.85
CA TRP A 61 10.04 11.58 -21.67
C TRP A 61 10.92 11.47 -20.43
N ASP A 62 12.20 11.15 -20.60
CA ASP A 62 13.14 11.11 -19.48
C ASP A 62 13.45 12.53 -18.97
N ASP A 63 13.58 13.51 -19.87
CA ASP A 63 13.70 14.94 -19.52
C ASP A 63 12.44 15.47 -18.80
N PHE A 64 11.25 15.03 -19.24
CA PHE A 64 9.98 15.35 -18.59
C PHE A 64 9.88 14.75 -17.17
N ARG A 65 10.23 13.47 -17.01
CA ARG A 65 10.27 12.80 -15.69
C ARG A 65 11.22 13.48 -14.72
N LEU A 66 12.38 13.95 -15.21
CA LEU A 66 13.38 14.66 -14.40
C LEU A 66 12.91 16.07 -14.00
N GLY A 67 12.00 16.69 -14.77
CA GLY A 67 11.44 18.01 -14.50
C GLY A 67 10.13 18.04 -13.71
N MET A 68 9.41 16.92 -13.61
CA MET A 68 8.12 16.84 -12.92
C MET A 68 8.26 17.09 -11.40
N LYS A 69 7.73 18.23 -10.94
CA LYS A 69 7.59 18.57 -9.49
C LYS A 69 6.32 17.98 -8.84
N HIS A 70 5.45 17.38 -9.65
CA HIS A 70 4.04 17.11 -9.31
C HIS A 70 3.71 15.62 -9.04
N ALA A 71 4.70 14.81 -8.65
CA ALA A 71 4.49 13.38 -8.38
C ALA A 71 3.43 13.08 -7.29
N GLN A 72 3.12 14.07 -6.44
CA GLN A 72 2.13 13.99 -5.37
C GLN A 72 0.79 14.65 -5.72
N ASP A 73 0.65 15.25 -6.89
CA ASP A 73 -0.53 16.07 -7.21
C ASP A 73 -1.60 15.32 -8.01
N PHE A 74 -1.31 14.07 -8.40
CA PHE A 74 -2.26 13.19 -9.03
C PHE A 74 -2.84 12.20 -8.01
N GLU A 75 -4.17 12.15 -7.91
CA GLU A 75 -4.87 11.22 -7.01
C GLU A 75 -5.17 9.88 -7.69
N ARG A 76 -5.90 9.93 -8.79
CA ARG A 76 -6.23 8.77 -9.62
C ARG A 76 -6.01 9.06 -11.09
N ILE A 77 -5.58 8.05 -11.85
CA ILE A 77 -5.49 8.11 -13.30
C ILE A 77 -6.25 6.91 -13.86
N ALA A 78 -7.40 7.16 -14.48
CA ALA A 78 -8.17 6.15 -15.18
C ALA A 78 -7.84 6.20 -16.65
N ILE A 79 -7.60 5.03 -17.24
CA ILE A 79 -7.19 4.92 -18.63
C ILE A 79 -8.13 3.96 -19.34
N VAL A 80 -8.75 4.46 -20.40
CA VAL A 80 -9.82 3.78 -21.13
C VAL A 80 -9.36 3.53 -22.56
N GLY A 81 -9.39 2.28 -23.02
CA GLY A 81 -9.06 1.95 -24.41
C GLY A 81 -8.71 0.48 -24.62
N HIS A 82 -8.52 0.07 -25.87
CA HIS A 82 -8.32 -1.33 -26.24
C HIS A 82 -6.85 -1.81 -26.22
N GLY A 83 -6.61 -3.06 -25.80
CA GLY A 83 -5.40 -3.84 -26.13
C GLY A 83 -4.16 -3.68 -25.23
N THR A 84 -2.95 -3.80 -25.82
CA THR A 84 -1.61 -4.01 -25.18
C THR A 84 -1.14 -2.94 -24.18
N LEU A 85 -1.98 -1.96 -23.87
CA LEU A 85 -1.73 -0.82 -22.99
C LEU A 85 -1.26 -1.22 -21.58
N GLN A 86 -1.79 -2.33 -21.04
CA GLN A 86 -1.41 -2.88 -19.73
C GLN A 86 0.10 -3.18 -19.61
N ARG A 87 0.75 -3.65 -20.69
CA ARG A 87 2.18 -4.04 -20.69
C ARG A 87 3.13 -2.85 -20.76
N TRP A 88 2.77 -1.84 -21.54
CA TRP A 88 3.59 -0.64 -21.73
C TRP A 88 3.60 0.23 -20.47
N MET A 89 2.53 0.21 -19.68
CA MET A 89 2.44 1.00 -18.45
C MET A 89 3.07 0.35 -17.21
N ALA A 90 3.12 -0.97 -17.14
CA ALA A 90 3.88 -1.68 -16.11
C ALA A 90 5.38 -1.30 -16.09
N LEU A 91 5.91 -0.88 -17.24
CA LEU A 91 7.26 -0.32 -17.42
C LEU A 91 7.36 1.16 -17.01
N MET A 92 6.26 1.91 -17.04
CA MET A 92 6.29 3.37 -16.88
C MET A 92 5.95 3.84 -15.47
N ALA A 93 5.05 3.15 -14.76
CA ALA A 93 4.48 3.58 -13.48
C ALA A 93 5.44 3.54 -12.27
N LYS A 94 6.67 3.03 -12.41
CA LYS A 94 7.45 2.57 -11.25
C LYS A 94 8.45 3.55 -10.61
N PRO A 95 8.59 4.83 -11.02
CA PRO A 95 9.11 5.79 -10.03
C PRO A 95 8.51 7.20 -9.98
N PHE A 96 7.51 7.58 -10.79
CA PHE A 96 7.21 9.01 -11.00
C PHE A 96 5.87 9.55 -10.49
N THR A 97 4.92 8.70 -10.06
CA THR A 97 3.63 9.15 -9.53
C THR A 97 3.19 8.34 -8.32
N SER A 98 2.59 9.02 -7.33
CA SER A 98 1.92 8.39 -6.19
C SER A 98 0.43 8.10 -6.45
N ALA A 99 -0.07 8.43 -7.64
CA ALA A 99 -1.45 8.20 -8.04
C ALA A 99 -1.80 6.71 -8.10
N GLN A 100 -3.05 6.40 -7.78
CA GLN A 100 -3.62 5.10 -8.16
C GLN A 100 -3.90 5.11 -9.67
N VAL A 101 -3.60 4.01 -10.36
CA VAL A 101 -3.81 3.92 -11.82
C VAL A 101 -4.64 2.69 -12.11
N SER A 102 -5.73 2.88 -12.86
CA SER A 102 -6.66 1.82 -13.25
C SER A 102 -6.93 1.84 -14.74
N PHE A 103 -7.19 0.66 -15.29
CA PHE A 103 -7.48 0.44 -16.70
C PHE A 103 -8.88 -0.08 -16.87
N PHE A 104 -9.52 0.40 -17.92
CA PHE A 104 -10.88 0.05 -18.28
C PHE A 104 -10.91 -0.19 -19.79
N GLU A 105 -11.62 -1.21 -20.22
CA GLU A 105 -11.91 -1.38 -21.66
C GLU A 105 -12.82 -0.23 -22.12
N GLU A 106 -12.89 0.01 -23.44
CA GLU A 106 -13.65 1.14 -24.00
C GLU A 106 -15.13 1.11 -23.58
N GLU A 107 -15.72 -0.08 -23.48
CA GLU A 107 -17.09 -0.29 -23.03
C GLU A 107 -17.31 0.04 -21.55
N GLN A 108 -16.23 0.14 -20.76
CA GLN A 108 -16.24 0.36 -19.32
C GLN A 108 -15.92 1.83 -18.95
N ILE A 109 -16.03 2.76 -19.89
CA ILE A 109 -15.80 4.19 -19.62
C ILE A 109 -16.67 4.71 -18.46
N GLY A 110 -17.89 4.17 -18.29
CA GLY A 110 -18.75 4.48 -17.14
C GLY A 110 -18.12 4.10 -15.79
N ASP A 111 -17.60 2.87 -15.69
CA ASP A 111 -16.90 2.39 -14.49
C ASP A 111 -15.64 3.23 -14.19
N ALA A 112 -14.94 3.67 -15.24
CA ALA A 112 -13.78 4.55 -15.12
C ALA A 112 -14.15 5.89 -14.49
N TRP A 113 -15.26 6.48 -14.93
CA TRP A 113 -15.78 7.72 -14.37
C TRP A 113 -16.22 7.56 -12.91
N ASP A 114 -16.94 6.48 -12.60
CA ASP A 114 -17.37 6.20 -11.23
C ASP A 114 -16.17 6.00 -10.30
N TRP A 115 -15.14 5.30 -10.77
CA TRP A 115 -13.90 5.12 -10.03
C TRP A 115 -13.12 6.42 -9.83
N LEU A 116 -13.16 7.38 -10.76
CA LEU A 116 -12.55 8.71 -10.55
C LEU A 116 -13.33 9.56 -9.55
N ARG A 117 -14.66 9.40 -9.51
CA ARG A 117 -15.57 10.14 -8.62
C ARG A 117 -15.69 9.55 -7.23
N GLU A 118 -15.28 8.29 -7.06
CA GLU A 118 -15.30 7.63 -5.76
C GLU A 118 -14.68 8.58 -4.72
N PRO A 119 -15.47 8.97 -3.70
CA PRO A 119 -14.96 9.88 -2.69
C PRO A 119 -13.69 9.27 -2.15
N ARG A 120 -12.64 10.09 -2.08
CA ARG A 120 -11.37 9.70 -1.50
C ARG A 120 -11.70 8.89 -0.25
N ARG A 121 -11.24 7.65 -0.18
CA ARG A 121 -11.00 7.03 1.14
C ARG A 121 -9.88 7.86 1.73
N GLU A 122 -10.24 9.04 2.22
CA GLU A 122 -9.42 9.74 3.17
C GLU A 122 -9.22 8.72 4.27
N ALA A 123 -7.97 8.38 4.54
CA ALA A 123 -7.62 8.05 5.90
C ALA A 123 -8.23 9.19 6.73
N ARG A 124 -9.38 8.92 7.35
CA ARG A 124 -10.15 9.89 8.13
C ARG A 124 -9.16 10.57 9.08
N LEU A 125 -8.82 11.82 8.76
CA LEU A 125 -8.25 12.75 9.71
C LEU A 125 -9.31 13.83 9.99
N ASP A 126 -10.57 13.40 10.14
CA ASP A 126 -11.58 14.21 10.81
C ASP A 126 -11.47 13.97 12.31
N ALA A 127 -11.11 15.03 13.02
CA ALA A 127 -11.33 15.12 14.45
C ALA A 127 -12.85 15.14 14.74
N ALA A 128 -13.50 13.98 14.82
CA ALA A 128 -14.85 13.82 15.37
C ALA A 128 -15.10 12.36 15.77
N THR A 129 -14.96 12.07 17.07
CA THR A 129 -15.21 10.80 17.78
C THR A 129 -14.58 9.54 17.15
N PRO A 130 -13.52 8.94 17.74
CA PRO A 130 -12.91 7.74 17.19
C PRO A 130 -13.96 6.65 17.03
N THR A 131 -14.07 6.08 15.83
CA THR A 131 -14.74 4.79 15.66
C THR A 131 -14.09 3.83 16.65
N PRO A 132 -14.85 3.23 17.56
CA PRO A 132 -14.29 2.31 18.55
C PRO A 132 -13.72 1.11 17.80
N TYR A 133 -12.39 0.99 17.73
CA TYR A 133 -11.75 -0.21 17.19
C TYR A 133 -12.20 -1.42 18.02
N ARG A 134 -12.97 -2.30 17.38
CA ARG A 134 -13.55 -3.50 17.97
C ARG A 134 -12.58 -4.66 17.92
N HIS A 135 -11.73 -4.74 16.89
CA HIS A 135 -10.76 -5.82 16.76
C HIS A 135 -9.43 -5.31 16.20
N ILE A 136 -8.46 -5.21 17.11
CA ILE A 136 -7.12 -4.76 16.78
C ILE A 136 -6.21 -5.97 16.54
N LEU A 137 -5.57 -6.04 15.39
CA LEU A 137 -4.50 -7.01 15.10
C LEU A 137 -3.13 -6.37 15.35
N VAL A 138 -2.24 -7.07 16.04
CA VAL A 138 -0.87 -6.59 16.30
C VAL A 138 0.13 -7.56 15.70
N GLY A 139 0.96 -7.09 14.77
CA GLY A 139 2.10 -7.86 14.29
C GLY A 139 3.25 -7.81 15.30
N VAL A 140 3.71 -8.97 15.76
CA VAL A 140 4.75 -9.08 16.79
C VAL A 140 5.98 -9.84 16.29
N ASP A 141 7.16 -9.45 16.77
CA ASP A 141 8.45 -10.11 16.52
C ASP A 141 9.19 -10.45 17.84
N PHE A 142 8.48 -10.33 18.96
CA PHE A 142 8.97 -10.46 20.34
C PHE A 142 10.10 -9.50 20.73
N SER A 143 10.32 -8.44 19.96
CA SER A 143 11.22 -7.35 20.34
C SER A 143 10.54 -6.34 21.27
N ALA A 144 11.33 -5.47 21.90
CA ALA A 144 10.80 -4.34 22.67
C ALA A 144 9.87 -3.41 21.85
N HIS A 145 10.06 -3.36 20.52
CA HIS A 145 9.21 -2.61 19.59
C HIS A 145 7.80 -3.20 19.52
N SER A 146 7.69 -4.52 19.35
CA SER A 146 6.38 -5.17 19.34
C SER A 146 5.72 -5.16 20.71
N VAL A 147 6.46 -5.30 21.81
CA VAL A 147 5.91 -5.15 23.19
C VAL A 147 5.24 -3.79 23.38
N ARG A 148 5.86 -2.70 22.91
CA ARG A 148 5.24 -1.36 22.95
C ARG A 148 3.99 -1.26 22.06
N ALA A 149 4.02 -1.90 20.88
CA ALA A 149 2.86 -1.96 20.00
C ALA A 149 1.68 -2.67 20.67
N VAL A 150 1.93 -3.79 21.37
CA VAL A 150 0.90 -4.50 22.15
C VAL A 150 0.31 -3.63 23.26
N ARG A 151 1.15 -2.94 24.05
CA ARG A 151 0.66 -2.00 25.09
C ARG A 151 -0.28 -0.95 24.51
N ARG A 152 0.12 -0.35 23.38
CA ARG A 152 -0.68 0.68 22.71
C ARG A 152 -2.01 0.14 22.20
N ALA A 153 -2.02 -1.08 21.64
CA ALA A 153 -3.23 -1.75 21.18
C ALA A 153 -4.18 -2.07 22.34
N LEU A 154 -3.67 -2.58 23.46
CA LEU A 154 -4.46 -2.86 24.66
C LEU A 154 -5.08 -1.59 25.24
N ASP A 155 -4.34 -0.49 25.31
CA ASP A 155 -4.87 0.80 25.78
C ASP A 155 -5.99 1.33 24.87
N LEU A 156 -5.90 1.09 23.56
CA LEU A 156 -6.95 1.44 22.60
C LEU A 156 -8.18 0.55 22.77
N ALA A 157 -7.99 -0.76 22.86
CA ALA A 157 -9.06 -1.74 23.04
C ALA A 157 -9.84 -1.50 24.35
N LYS A 158 -9.14 -1.26 25.46
CA LYS A 158 -9.75 -1.03 26.79
C LYS A 158 -10.73 0.15 26.80
N ARG A 159 -10.43 1.23 26.07
CA ARG A 159 -11.30 2.42 26.00
C ARG A 159 -12.66 2.15 25.35
N HIS A 160 -12.77 1.09 24.57
CA HIS A 160 -13.91 0.85 23.70
C HIS A 160 -14.49 -0.57 23.79
N GLY A 161 -13.99 -1.41 24.71
CA GLY A 161 -14.40 -2.80 24.85
C GLY A 161 -14.05 -3.64 23.62
N GLY A 162 -12.94 -3.33 22.95
CA GLY A 162 -12.43 -4.10 21.81
C GLY A 162 -11.61 -5.32 22.25
N ARG A 163 -11.33 -6.22 21.31
CA ARG A 163 -10.43 -7.36 21.47
C ARG A 163 -9.12 -7.16 20.72
N VAL A 164 -8.06 -7.82 21.15
CA VAL A 164 -6.72 -7.73 20.56
C VAL A 164 -6.25 -9.11 20.15
N SER A 165 -5.79 -9.27 18.91
CA SER A 165 -5.13 -10.49 18.46
C SER A 165 -3.68 -10.18 18.10
N LEU A 166 -2.76 -11.01 18.58
CA LEU A 166 -1.35 -10.97 18.25
C LEU A 166 -1.07 -11.96 17.12
N VAL A 167 -0.26 -11.57 16.14
CA VAL A 167 0.20 -12.47 15.09
C VAL A 167 1.71 -12.40 14.95
N HIS A 168 2.35 -13.57 14.96
CA HIS A 168 3.74 -13.74 14.60
C HIS A 168 3.85 -14.58 13.32
N ALA A 169 4.74 -14.18 12.43
CA ALA A 169 5.02 -14.92 11.20
C ALA A 169 6.39 -15.58 11.30
N VAL A 170 6.44 -16.89 11.06
CA VAL A 170 7.68 -17.66 10.95
C VAL A 170 8.00 -17.79 9.46
N ASP A 171 9.05 -17.08 9.03
CA ASP A 171 9.52 -17.12 7.65
C ASP A 171 10.64 -18.17 7.52
N ALA A 172 10.27 -19.37 7.09
CA ALA A 172 11.17 -20.51 6.99
C ALA A 172 11.80 -20.68 5.58
N TYR A 173 11.72 -19.68 4.69
CA TYR A 173 12.30 -19.80 3.35
C TYR A 173 13.82 -19.93 3.40
N VAL A 174 14.27 -21.18 3.26
CA VAL A 174 15.62 -21.54 2.89
C VAL A 174 15.95 -20.88 1.55
N TYR A 175 17.08 -20.19 1.49
CA TYR A 175 17.64 -19.65 0.25
C TYR A 175 17.93 -20.83 -0.70
N TYR A 176 17.05 -21.09 -1.66
CA TYR A 176 17.41 -21.95 -2.80
C TYR A 176 18.29 -21.12 -3.74
N ASP A 177 19.60 -21.28 -3.60
CA ASP A 177 20.53 -20.93 -4.67
C ASP A 177 20.23 -21.85 -5.86
N GLN A 178 19.77 -21.28 -6.98
CA GLN A 178 19.47 -22.00 -8.21
C GLN A 178 20.71 -22.64 -8.87
N THR A 179 21.90 -22.49 -8.28
CA THR A 179 23.15 -23.05 -8.80
C THR A 179 23.65 -24.30 -8.05
N VAL A 180 22.95 -24.74 -7.00
CA VAL A 180 23.32 -25.93 -6.21
C VAL A 180 22.16 -26.93 -6.25
N ASP A 181 22.44 -28.16 -6.72
CA ASP A 181 21.54 -29.32 -6.55
C ASP A 181 21.02 -29.35 -5.10
N PRO A 182 19.76 -29.75 -4.81
CA PRO A 182 19.25 -29.74 -3.45
C PRO A 182 20.06 -30.71 -2.56
N VAL A 183 21.06 -30.16 -1.87
CA VAL A 183 21.83 -30.88 -0.86
C VAL A 183 20.98 -30.86 0.41
N ALA A 184 20.29 -31.97 0.61
CA ALA A 184 19.46 -32.33 1.75
C ALA A 184 17.96 -31.94 1.65
N PRO A 185 17.07 -32.83 2.15
CA PRO A 185 15.68 -32.43 2.40
C PRO A 185 15.69 -31.18 3.30
N VAL A 186 14.82 -30.21 3.00
CA VAL A 186 14.48 -29.17 3.97
C VAL A 186 14.15 -29.90 5.27
N ASP A 187 14.97 -29.69 6.29
CA ASP A 187 14.81 -30.40 7.56
C ASP A 187 13.48 -29.93 8.15
N LEU A 188 12.42 -30.72 7.94
CA LEU A 188 11.07 -30.44 8.46
C LEU A 188 11.11 -30.22 9.98
N ASN A 189 12.13 -30.76 10.66
CA ASN A 189 12.34 -30.52 12.09
C ASN A 189 12.73 -29.07 12.38
N LEU A 190 13.51 -28.40 11.53
CA LEU A 190 13.93 -27.01 11.77
C LEU A 190 12.74 -26.04 11.68
N GLU A 191 11.85 -26.22 10.71
CA GLU A 191 10.63 -25.41 10.61
C GLU A 191 9.76 -25.60 11.85
N GLN A 192 9.54 -26.87 12.25
CA GLN A 192 8.78 -27.18 13.45
C GLN A 192 9.42 -26.60 14.71
N GLU A 193 10.74 -26.72 14.88
CA GLU A 193 11.48 -26.14 16.01
C GLU A 193 11.33 -24.59 16.06
N LEU A 194 11.34 -23.92 14.91
CA LEU A 194 11.13 -22.47 14.83
C LEU A 194 9.69 -22.08 15.21
N VAL A 195 8.70 -22.87 14.79
CA VAL A 195 7.30 -22.67 15.17
C VAL A 195 7.12 -22.91 16.66
N ASP A 196 7.58 -24.02 17.20
CA ASP A 196 7.49 -24.37 18.63
C ASP A 196 8.13 -23.27 19.49
N ALA A 197 9.35 -22.83 19.14
CA ALA A 197 10.02 -21.74 19.84
C ALA A 197 9.28 -20.40 19.74
N ALA A 198 8.56 -20.15 18.64
CA ALA A 198 7.74 -18.96 18.49
C ALA A 198 6.42 -19.07 19.28
N GLU A 199 5.83 -20.26 19.39
CA GLU A 199 4.64 -20.54 20.20
C GLU A 199 4.93 -20.38 21.69
N ASP A 200 6.09 -20.85 22.17
CA ASP A 200 6.55 -20.62 23.54
C ASP A 200 6.68 -19.12 23.84
N ARG A 201 7.28 -18.35 22.92
CA ARG A 201 7.43 -16.89 23.05
C ARG A 201 6.09 -16.16 23.00
N MET A 202 5.17 -16.61 22.14
CA MET A 202 3.81 -16.08 22.08
C MET A 202 3.08 -16.33 23.40
N SER A 203 3.16 -17.55 23.93
CA SER A 203 2.55 -17.92 25.20
C SER A 203 3.09 -17.09 26.36
N ALA A 204 4.41 -16.89 26.41
CA ALA A 204 5.05 -16.02 27.41
C ALA A 204 4.58 -14.56 27.29
N MET A 205 4.47 -14.02 26.08
CA MET A 205 3.98 -12.65 25.84
C MET A 205 2.50 -12.49 26.25
N LEU A 206 1.64 -13.46 25.92
CA LEU A 206 0.24 -13.46 26.34
C LEU A 206 0.12 -13.49 27.87
N ALA A 207 0.93 -14.30 28.53
CA ALA A 207 0.98 -14.38 30.00
C ALA A 207 1.52 -13.08 30.63
N GLU A 208 2.50 -12.40 30.02
CA GLU A 208 3.00 -11.10 30.48
C GLU A 208 1.89 -10.04 30.51
N PHE A 209 1.05 -9.99 29.48
CA PHE A 209 -0.01 -8.99 29.37
C PHE A 209 -1.29 -9.36 30.11
N ALA A 210 -1.63 -10.66 30.18
CA ALA A 210 -2.78 -11.22 30.90
C ALA A 210 -4.07 -10.40 30.77
N ALA A 211 -4.39 -9.94 29.56
CA ALA A 211 -5.50 -9.03 29.31
C ALA A 211 -6.73 -9.76 28.75
N ASP A 212 -7.93 -9.34 29.19
CA ASP A 212 -9.18 -9.87 28.66
C ASP A 212 -9.32 -9.57 27.16
N GLY A 213 -9.77 -10.58 26.39
CA GLY A 213 -9.93 -10.45 24.95
C GLY A 213 -8.61 -10.39 24.16
N LEU A 214 -7.48 -10.74 24.78
CA LEU A 214 -6.20 -10.92 24.12
C LEU A 214 -6.04 -12.38 23.63
N SER A 215 -5.71 -12.55 22.35
CA SER A 215 -5.35 -13.86 21.76
C SER A 215 -4.06 -13.77 20.96
N GLY A 216 -3.43 -14.91 20.66
CA GLY A 216 -2.20 -14.95 19.86
C GLY A 216 -2.17 -16.13 18.90
N SER A 217 -1.54 -15.94 17.74
CA SER A 217 -1.33 -16.98 16.73
C SER A 217 0.07 -16.90 16.12
N VAL A 218 0.70 -18.05 15.90
CA VAL A 218 1.94 -18.20 15.14
C VAL A 218 1.60 -18.86 13.82
N LEU A 219 2.07 -18.27 12.71
CA LEU A 219 1.74 -18.75 11.36
C LEU A 219 2.98 -18.79 10.48
N LEU A 220 3.05 -19.79 9.62
CA LEU A 220 4.12 -19.91 8.63
C LEU A 220 3.88 -18.96 7.45
N GLY A 221 4.97 -18.36 6.98
CA GLY A 221 5.00 -17.55 5.76
C GLY A 221 5.54 -16.14 5.98
N SER A 222 5.56 -15.36 4.89
CA SER A 222 6.15 -14.03 4.95
C SER A 222 5.33 -13.08 5.85
N PRO A 223 5.97 -12.25 6.70
CA PRO A 223 5.28 -11.40 7.65
C PRO A 223 4.19 -10.52 7.03
N LYS A 224 4.47 -9.90 5.88
CA LYS A 224 3.49 -9.08 5.17
C LYS A 224 2.23 -9.87 4.81
N ARG A 225 2.37 -11.07 4.23
CA ARG A 225 1.23 -11.88 3.79
C ARG A 225 0.42 -12.38 4.97
N VAL A 226 1.10 -12.89 6.00
CA VAL A 226 0.48 -13.39 7.23
C VAL A 226 -0.33 -12.29 7.93
N ILE A 227 0.24 -11.10 8.09
CA ILE A 227 -0.45 -9.99 8.77
C ILE A 227 -1.69 -9.55 7.97
N LEU A 228 -1.57 -9.39 6.65
CA LEU A 228 -2.69 -8.95 5.82
C LEU A 228 -3.81 -10.00 5.76
N SER A 229 -3.47 -11.28 5.62
CA SER A 229 -4.47 -12.35 5.58
C SER A 229 -5.17 -12.54 6.92
N GLN A 230 -4.45 -12.43 8.03
CA GLN A 230 -5.06 -12.48 9.37
C GLN A 230 -5.95 -11.27 9.62
N ALA A 231 -5.55 -10.07 9.20
CA ALA A 231 -6.39 -8.88 9.35
C ALA A 231 -7.73 -9.04 8.61
N GLU A 232 -7.69 -9.57 7.39
CA GLU A 232 -8.89 -9.84 6.60
C GLU A 232 -9.75 -10.96 7.21
N GLY A 233 -9.15 -12.09 7.56
CA GLY A 233 -9.86 -13.25 8.11
C GLY A 233 -10.48 -13.01 9.49
N LEU A 234 -9.88 -12.13 10.29
CA LEU A 234 -10.39 -11.74 11.61
C LEU A 234 -11.35 -10.54 11.56
N HIS A 235 -11.51 -9.91 10.39
CA HIS A 235 -12.18 -8.62 10.23
C HIS A 235 -11.62 -7.55 11.18
N ALA A 236 -10.29 -7.48 11.29
CA ALA A 236 -9.62 -6.48 12.10
C ALA A 236 -9.86 -5.08 11.52
N ASP A 237 -10.27 -4.13 12.36
CA ASP A 237 -10.50 -2.74 11.98
C ASP A 237 -9.27 -1.85 12.20
N LEU A 238 -8.24 -2.36 12.89
CA LEU A 238 -6.93 -1.72 13.04
C LEU A 238 -5.81 -2.76 13.03
N ILE A 239 -4.75 -2.47 12.27
CA ILE A 239 -3.45 -3.17 12.39
C ILE A 239 -2.48 -2.27 13.14
N VAL A 240 -1.81 -2.80 14.17
CA VAL A 240 -0.77 -2.09 14.93
C VAL A 240 0.58 -2.76 14.70
N LEU A 241 1.58 -1.97 14.31
CA LEU A 241 2.95 -2.44 14.09
C LEU A 241 3.96 -1.52 14.76
N GLY A 242 5.06 -2.11 15.22
CA GLY A 242 6.27 -1.31 15.51
C GLY A 242 6.86 -0.78 14.21
N THR A 243 7.43 0.42 14.21
CA THR A 243 8.10 0.98 13.02
C THR A 243 9.36 0.21 12.61
N HIS A 244 9.93 -0.56 13.53
CA HIS A 244 11.12 -1.38 13.35
C HIS A 244 10.94 -2.74 14.04
N GLY A 245 11.69 -3.75 13.56
CA GLY A 245 11.84 -5.03 14.25
C GLY A 245 13.25 -5.22 14.81
N ARG A 246 13.65 -6.47 15.05
CA ARG A 246 14.96 -6.84 15.62
C ARG A 246 16.20 -6.27 14.93
N GLN A 247 16.15 -6.00 13.62
CA GLN A 247 17.30 -5.58 12.79
C GLN A 247 17.19 -4.13 12.25
N GLY A 248 16.21 -3.34 12.72
CA GLY A 248 15.90 -2.04 12.12
C GLY A 248 16.95 -0.96 12.37
N VAL A 249 17.29 -0.20 11.33
CA VAL A 249 18.07 1.04 11.43
C VAL A 249 17.16 2.11 12.02
N ALA A 250 17.56 2.78 13.10
CA ALA A 250 16.73 3.68 13.93
C ALA A 250 15.99 4.84 13.20
N ARG A 251 16.23 5.05 11.90
CA ARG A 251 15.66 6.14 11.09
C ARG A 251 14.75 5.68 9.93
N LEU A 252 14.57 4.37 9.69
CA LEU A 252 13.86 3.87 8.50
C LEU A 252 12.78 2.86 8.86
N LEU A 253 11.55 3.09 8.38
CA LEU A 253 10.44 2.13 8.49
C LEU A 253 10.86 0.75 7.97
N GLY A 254 10.67 -0.28 8.80
CA GLY A 254 10.97 -1.65 8.43
C GLY A 254 10.17 -2.11 7.21
N SER A 255 10.73 -3.02 6.42
CA SER A 255 10.13 -3.53 5.18
C SER A 255 8.72 -4.10 5.38
N THR A 256 8.50 -4.84 6.48
CA THR A 256 7.16 -5.35 6.85
C THR A 256 6.19 -4.23 7.15
N ALA A 257 6.58 -3.26 7.99
CA ALA A 257 5.72 -2.14 8.37
C ALA A 257 5.34 -1.29 7.15
N SER A 258 6.32 -0.95 6.31
CA SER A 258 6.07 -0.27 5.04
C SER A 258 5.19 -1.09 4.10
N GLY A 259 5.47 -2.38 3.95
CA GLY A 259 4.71 -3.27 3.09
C GLY A 259 3.25 -3.44 3.51
N VAL A 260 2.97 -3.48 4.82
CA VAL A 260 1.61 -3.56 5.36
C VAL A 260 0.87 -2.24 5.22
N SER A 261 1.50 -1.09 5.54
CA SER A 261 0.83 0.21 5.45
C SER A 261 0.34 0.54 4.04
N HIS A 262 1.06 0.09 3.01
CA HIS A 262 0.67 0.31 1.61
C HIS A 262 -0.42 -0.65 1.11
N SER A 263 -0.70 -1.75 1.83
CA SER A 263 -1.56 -2.84 1.32
C SER A 263 -2.76 -3.17 2.22
N ALA A 264 -2.81 -2.65 3.44
CA ALA A 264 -3.89 -2.92 4.38
C ALA A 264 -5.23 -2.33 3.90
N ARG A 265 -6.33 -3.04 4.17
CA ARG A 265 -7.70 -2.59 3.85
C ARG A 265 -8.39 -1.87 5.00
N CYS A 266 -7.80 -1.90 6.19
CA CYS A 266 -8.23 -1.22 7.41
C CYS A 266 -7.15 -0.25 7.89
N ASP A 267 -7.44 0.48 8.97
CA ASP A 267 -6.50 1.45 9.53
C ASP A 267 -5.19 0.78 9.95
N VAL A 268 -4.07 1.51 9.83
CA VAL A 268 -2.76 1.05 10.28
C VAL A 268 -2.15 2.07 11.23
N LEU A 269 -1.84 1.63 12.45
CA LEU A 269 -1.14 2.43 13.45
C LEU A 269 0.32 2.00 13.57
N MET A 270 1.21 2.95 13.28
CA MET A 270 2.65 2.78 13.45
C MET A 270 3.10 3.29 14.82
N VAL A 271 3.65 2.41 15.65
CA VAL A 271 4.17 2.74 16.97
C VAL A 271 5.66 2.99 16.89
N ARG A 272 6.04 4.26 17.03
CA ARG A 272 7.45 4.70 17.07
C ARG A 272 8.08 4.34 18.41
N ILE A 273 9.36 3.99 18.37
CA ILE A 273 10.21 4.00 19.56
C ILE A 273 10.98 5.31 19.57
N ASP A 274 10.80 6.10 20.63
CA ASP A 274 11.75 7.15 20.98
C ASP A 274 13.06 6.46 21.33
N GLY A 275 14.14 6.81 20.62
CA GLY A 275 15.48 6.42 21.03
C GLY A 275 15.68 6.83 22.49
N ALA A 276 16.28 5.95 23.30
CA ALA A 276 16.70 6.31 24.64
C ALA A 276 17.43 7.66 24.55
N ARG A 277 16.88 8.68 25.21
CA ARG A 277 17.59 9.93 25.46
C ARG A 277 18.72 9.67 26.43
#